data_AF-A0A916CKI7-F1
#
_entry.id   AF-A0A916CKI7-F1
#
_cell.length_a   1.000
_cell.length_b   1.000
_cell.length_c   1.000
_cell.angle_alpha   90.00
_cell.angle_beta   90.00
_cell.angle_gamma   90.00
#
_symmetry.space_group_name_H-M   'P 1'
#
loop_
_entity.id
_entity.type
_entity.pdbx_description
1 polymer ?
#
loop_
_entity_poly.entity_id
_entity_poly.type
_entity_poly.pdbx_seq_one_letter_code
_entity_poly.pdbx_strand_id
1 'polypeptide(L)'
;HDLLAQHSAGLICTTGCPSGVVPRLWHDGKHDEARKMLGWYKDVFKDRFYVELQEHGIAEFAGMNKDLIGLAREFDLPLIATNDAHYLRPEDAGAQDVLICIQTQTVVTDPKRMRMDGSDYYLKSSDEMRAVWREVPEAIANTLSIAERCNVDLDFKKFHLPIFPVPEGFDAETYLRHLCDQGFNKYYPNGNAAARERLDYELGIIHSMGFDTYFLIVWDLIRAARERNIWYNVRGSAAGSMAAYCAGITNLDPIQHRLIFERFLNPGRISMPDIDLDFQDDRRAELIEYTVQKYGKDNVAQIVTFGTLGAKASIRDVGRALDYPLSEVDRVAKMIPSGPNVKLGDCLEKVAELKQVYEENDYLRKLLDNALLLEGVARNAGTHAAGVVVADRPIVEYAPLHRPTKGENTGGFPVVEFEMNWLERVGLLKMDYLGLASLTIMRRACELIKQRHGVDFNLSNIPVEDPKAFDLLTRGDVTGVFQVEGAGLRKVLQQMKPRKFEHIVAAISLYRPGPMEYIG
;
A
#
# COMPACT_ATOMS: atom_id res chain seq x y z
N HIS A 1 31.01 4.13 -0.57
CA HIS A 1 31.77 3.25 0.35
C HIS A 1 31.65 3.69 1.81
N ASP A 2 31.72 4.98 2.14
CA ASP A 2 31.61 5.46 3.53
C ASP A 2 30.30 5.05 4.23
N LEU A 3 29.15 5.25 3.57
CA LEU A 3 27.86 4.82 4.11
C LEU A 3 27.80 3.29 4.33
N LEU A 4 28.39 2.52 3.40
CA LEU A 4 28.46 1.06 3.51
C LEU A 4 29.32 0.64 4.71
N ALA A 5 30.44 1.32 4.96
CA ALA A 5 31.27 1.07 6.13
C ALA A 5 30.54 1.40 7.44
N GLN A 6 29.80 2.52 7.48
CA GLN A 6 29.00 2.94 8.65
C GLN A 6 27.88 1.94 8.99
N HIS A 7 27.27 1.32 7.98
CA HIS A 7 26.17 0.36 8.14
C HIS A 7 26.58 -1.09 7.82
N SER A 8 27.87 -1.42 7.94
CA SER A 8 28.37 -2.75 7.54
C SER A 8 27.99 -3.87 8.52
N ALA A 9 27.68 -3.55 9.78
CA ALA A 9 27.38 -4.54 10.81
C ALA A 9 26.14 -5.38 10.46
N GLY A 10 26.22 -6.71 10.64
CA GLY A 10 25.12 -7.64 10.34
C GLY A 10 24.95 -8.00 8.85
N LEU A 11 25.62 -7.30 7.92
CA LEU A 11 25.54 -7.58 6.48
C LEU A 11 26.59 -8.61 6.03
N ILE A 12 26.19 -9.55 5.15
CA ILE A 12 27.09 -10.38 4.34
C ILE A 12 27.15 -9.75 2.95
N CYS A 13 28.37 -9.57 2.42
CA CYS A 13 28.60 -8.88 1.17
C CYS A 13 29.38 -9.77 0.20
N THR A 14 29.14 -9.57 -1.10
CA THR A 14 29.82 -10.28 -2.18
C THR A 14 30.45 -9.30 -3.16
N THR A 15 31.32 -9.79 -4.05
CA THR A 15 31.86 -8.99 -5.15
C THR A 15 30.81 -8.55 -6.17
N GLY A 16 29.63 -9.18 -6.16
CA GLY A 16 28.53 -8.93 -7.10
C GLY A 16 28.71 -9.65 -8.44
N CYS A 17 27.78 -9.38 -9.36
CA CYS A 17 27.81 -9.86 -10.74
C CYS A 17 29.00 -9.26 -11.53
N PRO A 18 29.21 -9.61 -12.81
CA PRO A 18 30.28 -9.03 -13.65
C PRO A 18 30.31 -7.50 -13.73
N SER A 19 29.18 -6.83 -13.44
CA SER A 19 29.11 -5.36 -13.36
C SER A 19 29.52 -4.77 -11.99
N GLY A 20 29.83 -5.63 -11.01
CA GLY A 20 30.30 -5.26 -9.68
C GLY A 20 31.66 -4.54 -9.72
N VAL A 21 32.00 -3.83 -8.63
CA VAL A 21 33.18 -2.96 -8.60
C VAL A 21 34.47 -3.72 -8.88
N VAL A 22 34.70 -4.86 -8.22
CA VAL A 22 35.92 -5.65 -8.38
C VAL A 22 35.98 -6.35 -9.75
N PRO A 23 34.94 -7.11 -10.17
CA PRO A 23 34.95 -7.75 -11.50
C PRO A 23 35.15 -6.76 -12.65
N ARG A 24 34.48 -5.61 -12.59
CA ARG A 24 34.61 -4.57 -13.62
C ARG A 24 36.00 -3.95 -13.67
N LEU A 25 36.58 -3.57 -12.53
CA LEU A 25 37.95 -3.02 -12.49
C LEU A 25 38.96 -4.03 -13.01
N TRP A 26 38.76 -5.31 -12.71
CA TRP A 26 39.61 -6.37 -13.23
C TRP A 26 39.50 -6.49 -14.76
N HIS A 27 38.27 -6.54 -15.28
CA HIS A 27 38.01 -6.60 -16.72
C HIS A 27 38.58 -5.38 -17.47
N ASP A 28 38.49 -4.18 -16.89
CA ASP A 28 39.04 -2.94 -17.45
C ASP A 28 40.58 -2.86 -17.36
N GLY A 29 41.26 -3.91 -16.88
CA GLY A 29 42.73 -3.97 -16.75
C GLY A 29 43.29 -3.20 -15.56
N LYS A 30 42.44 -2.66 -14.67
CA LYS A 30 42.83 -1.86 -13.50
C LYS A 30 43.08 -2.75 -12.28
N HIS A 31 43.97 -3.72 -12.41
CA HIS A 31 44.17 -4.77 -11.43
C HIS A 31 44.59 -4.26 -10.04
N ASP A 32 45.41 -3.20 -9.97
CA ASP A 32 45.83 -2.62 -8.68
C ASP A 32 44.66 -1.94 -7.95
N GLU A 33 43.77 -1.27 -8.68
CA GLU A 33 42.55 -0.69 -8.11
C GLU A 33 41.59 -1.80 -7.64
N ALA A 34 41.45 -2.88 -8.44
CA ALA A 34 40.65 -4.04 -8.07
C ALA A 34 41.14 -4.68 -6.76
N ARG A 35 42.46 -4.89 -6.62
CA ARG A 35 43.09 -5.40 -5.39
C ARG A 35 42.87 -4.48 -4.20
N LYS A 36 43.04 -3.17 -4.40
CA LYS A 36 42.80 -2.17 -3.34
C LYS A 36 41.35 -2.21 -2.86
N MET A 37 40.39 -2.32 -3.79
CA MET A 37 38.98 -2.42 -3.45
C MET A 37 38.65 -3.73 -2.75
N LEU A 38 39.18 -4.86 -3.24
CA LEU A 38 39.00 -6.17 -2.62
C LEU A 38 39.54 -6.18 -1.18
N GLY A 39 40.73 -5.60 -0.95
CA GLY A 39 41.31 -5.42 0.38
C GLY A 39 40.41 -4.56 1.29
N TRP A 40 39.87 -3.46 0.78
CA TRP A 40 38.92 -2.63 1.53
C TRP A 40 37.65 -3.40 1.93
N TYR A 41 37.06 -4.17 1.02
CA TYR A 41 35.88 -4.99 1.34
C TYR A 41 36.21 -6.05 2.38
N LYS A 42 37.37 -6.72 2.27
CA LYS A 42 37.86 -7.67 3.27
C LYS A 42 37.99 -7.02 4.64
N ASP A 43 38.55 -5.82 4.73
CA ASP A 43 38.73 -5.13 6.01
C ASP A 43 37.40 -4.71 6.66
N VAL A 44 36.45 -4.24 5.85
CA VAL A 44 35.13 -3.76 6.33
C VAL A 44 34.23 -4.92 6.75
N PHE A 45 34.13 -5.96 5.92
CA PHE A 45 33.19 -7.06 6.13
C PHE A 45 33.80 -8.26 6.85
N LYS A 46 35.14 -8.38 6.85
CA LYS A 46 35.91 -9.44 7.51
C LYS A 46 35.49 -10.83 6.98
N ASP A 47 35.05 -11.72 7.86
CA ASP A 47 34.56 -13.07 7.58
C ASP A 47 33.16 -13.12 6.91
N ARG A 48 32.63 -11.95 6.55
CA ARG A 48 31.32 -11.77 5.90
C ARG A 48 31.46 -11.27 4.46
N PHE A 49 32.65 -11.39 3.87
CA PHE A 49 32.90 -11.04 2.48
C PHE A 49 33.24 -12.27 1.65
N TYR A 50 32.60 -12.40 0.50
CA TYR A 50 32.76 -13.53 -0.40
C TYR A 50 33.06 -13.05 -1.82
N VAL A 51 33.90 -13.80 -2.53
CA VAL A 51 34.07 -13.61 -3.97
C VAL A 51 32.99 -14.43 -4.69
N GLU A 52 32.13 -13.74 -5.42
CA GLU A 52 30.96 -14.31 -6.09
C GLU A 52 31.29 -14.74 -7.51
N LEU A 53 30.87 -15.96 -7.84
CA LEU A 53 31.05 -16.61 -9.13
C LEU A 53 29.68 -16.85 -9.77
N GLN A 54 29.57 -16.51 -11.06
CA GLN A 54 28.36 -16.63 -11.86
C GLN A 54 28.73 -17.16 -13.26
N GLU A 55 27.92 -18.04 -13.85
CA GLU A 55 28.19 -18.66 -15.15
C GLU A 55 26.91 -18.70 -15.98
N HIS A 56 26.99 -18.07 -17.15
CA HIS A 56 25.85 -17.79 -18.04
C HIS A 56 26.08 -18.20 -19.51
N GLY A 57 27.14 -18.98 -19.77
CA GLY A 57 27.51 -19.40 -21.13
C GLY A 57 28.05 -18.26 -21.99
N ILE A 58 28.47 -17.15 -21.37
CA ILE A 58 29.01 -15.97 -22.04
C ILE A 58 30.53 -16.08 -22.04
N ALA A 59 31.13 -16.21 -23.24
CA ALA A 59 32.57 -16.44 -23.40
C ALA A 59 33.44 -15.38 -22.71
N GLU A 60 32.96 -14.14 -22.63
CA GLU A 60 33.63 -13.00 -21.99
C GLU A 60 33.76 -13.17 -20.46
N PHE A 61 32.89 -13.97 -19.83
CA PHE A 61 32.89 -14.21 -18.38
C PHE A 61 33.64 -15.49 -17.97
N ALA A 62 33.86 -16.44 -18.90
CA ALA A 62 34.59 -17.67 -18.59
C ALA A 62 36.02 -17.41 -18.06
N GLY A 63 36.70 -16.38 -18.58
CA GLY A 63 38.00 -15.94 -18.07
C GLY A 63 37.91 -15.24 -16.70
N MET A 64 36.84 -14.48 -16.48
CA MET A 64 36.62 -13.69 -15.26
C MET A 64 36.51 -14.57 -14.02
N ASN A 65 35.77 -15.69 -14.09
CA ASN A 65 35.66 -16.61 -12.95
C ASN A 65 37.02 -17.18 -12.51
N LYS A 66 37.87 -17.54 -13.47
CA LYS A 66 39.22 -18.04 -13.17
C LYS A 66 40.07 -17.00 -12.46
N ASP A 67 39.98 -15.75 -12.89
CA ASP A 67 40.72 -14.65 -12.29
C ASP A 67 40.20 -14.30 -10.88
N LEU A 68 38.87 -14.30 -10.69
CA LEU A 68 38.25 -14.11 -9.38
C LEU A 68 38.63 -15.23 -8.39
N ILE A 69 38.70 -16.48 -8.84
CA ILE A 69 39.21 -17.59 -8.02
C ILE A 69 40.69 -17.35 -7.65
N GLY A 70 41.50 -16.85 -8.58
CA GLY A 70 42.88 -16.47 -8.32
C GLY A 70 42.99 -15.37 -7.25
N LEU A 71 42.19 -14.32 -7.37
CA LEU A 71 42.10 -13.23 -6.39
C LEU A 71 41.62 -13.71 -5.02
N ALA A 72 40.62 -14.59 -4.98
CA ALA A 72 40.13 -15.17 -3.74
C ALA A 72 41.24 -15.93 -3.00
N ARG A 73 42.08 -16.68 -3.72
CA ARG A 73 43.25 -17.36 -3.15
C ARG A 73 44.34 -16.38 -2.71
N GLU A 74 44.62 -15.34 -3.50
CA GLU A 74 45.60 -14.30 -3.17
C GLU A 74 45.23 -13.58 -1.87
N PHE A 75 43.95 -13.30 -1.67
CA PHE A 75 43.43 -12.57 -0.51
C PHE A 75 42.89 -13.47 0.61
N ASP A 76 42.97 -14.80 0.50
CA ASP A 76 42.39 -15.75 1.46
C ASP A 76 40.91 -15.43 1.77
N LEU A 77 40.10 -15.36 0.71
CA LEU A 77 38.67 -15.07 0.74
C LEU A 77 37.84 -16.29 0.33
N PRO A 78 36.68 -16.53 0.97
CA PRO A 78 35.79 -17.61 0.57
C PRO A 78 35.07 -17.29 -0.75
N LEU A 79 34.76 -18.33 -1.50
CA LEU A 79 33.99 -18.27 -2.76
C LEU A 79 32.50 -18.51 -2.50
N ILE A 80 31.62 -17.91 -3.30
CA ILE A 80 30.20 -18.24 -3.34
C ILE A 80 29.74 -18.34 -4.80
N ALA A 81 28.90 -19.33 -5.11
CA ALA A 81 28.29 -19.47 -6.43
C ALA A 81 26.83 -19.01 -6.40
N THR A 82 26.46 -18.11 -7.31
CA THR A 82 25.08 -17.63 -7.50
C THR A 82 24.69 -17.72 -8.98
N ASN A 83 23.43 -17.46 -9.31
CA ASN A 83 22.92 -17.51 -10.69
C ASN A 83 22.22 -16.23 -11.14
N ASP A 84 22.28 -15.16 -10.34
CA ASP A 84 21.64 -13.86 -10.63
C ASP A 84 20.24 -14.00 -11.27
N ALA A 85 19.38 -14.80 -10.64
CA ALA A 85 18.12 -15.22 -11.25
C ALA A 85 17.12 -14.05 -11.36
N HIS A 86 16.56 -13.85 -12.56
CA HIS A 86 15.59 -12.81 -12.88
C HIS A 86 14.20 -13.37 -13.25
N TYR A 87 14.11 -14.67 -13.51
CA TYR A 87 12.87 -15.37 -13.84
C TYR A 87 12.87 -16.80 -13.27
N LEU A 88 11.72 -17.49 -13.31
CA LEU A 88 11.59 -18.78 -12.63
C LEU A 88 12.10 -19.95 -13.47
N ARG A 89 11.77 -20.00 -14.75
CA ARG A 89 12.04 -21.18 -15.61
C ARG A 89 12.75 -20.79 -16.91
N PRO A 90 13.49 -21.70 -17.55
CA PRO A 90 14.19 -21.41 -18.81
C PRO A 90 13.29 -20.82 -19.91
N GLU A 91 12.04 -21.31 -20.01
CA GLU A 91 11.06 -20.84 -20.99
C GLU A 91 10.60 -19.38 -20.79
N ASP A 92 10.79 -18.81 -19.59
CA ASP A 92 10.36 -17.44 -19.26
C ASP A 92 11.33 -16.37 -19.78
N ALA A 93 12.51 -16.76 -20.31
CA ALA A 93 13.54 -15.83 -20.79
C ALA A 93 12.99 -14.84 -21.85
N GLY A 94 12.10 -15.30 -22.73
CA GLY A 94 11.45 -14.43 -23.72
C GLY A 94 10.55 -13.36 -23.09
N ALA A 95 9.82 -13.72 -22.03
CA ALA A 95 8.96 -12.78 -21.30
C ALA A 95 9.78 -11.77 -20.50
N GLN A 96 10.91 -12.20 -19.93
CA GLN A 96 11.86 -11.28 -19.29
C GLN A 96 12.43 -10.25 -20.27
N ASP A 97 12.81 -10.67 -21.48
CA ASP A 97 13.31 -9.77 -22.52
C ASP A 97 12.25 -8.72 -22.94
N VAL A 98 10.99 -9.16 -23.06
CA VAL A 98 9.84 -8.28 -23.30
C VAL A 98 9.64 -7.32 -22.12
N LEU A 99 9.74 -7.79 -20.87
CA LEU A 99 9.59 -6.96 -19.68
C LEU A 99 10.65 -5.84 -19.63
N ILE A 100 11.91 -6.16 -19.94
CA ILE A 100 12.99 -5.17 -20.04
C ILE A 100 12.61 -4.12 -21.09
N CYS A 101 12.16 -4.54 -22.28
CA CYS A 101 11.73 -3.62 -23.33
C CYS A 101 10.57 -2.70 -22.90
N ILE A 102 9.60 -3.24 -22.13
CA ILE A 102 8.50 -2.44 -21.56
C ILE A 102 9.04 -1.36 -20.60
N GLN A 103 9.98 -1.73 -19.73
CA GLN A 103 10.59 -0.82 -18.74
C GLN A 103 11.47 0.25 -19.39
N THR A 104 12.27 -0.13 -20.40
CA THR A 104 13.18 0.79 -21.12
C THR A 104 12.51 1.54 -22.26
N GLN A 105 11.22 1.30 -22.51
CA GLN A 105 10.45 1.88 -23.63
C GLN A 105 11.09 1.62 -25.00
N THR A 106 11.69 0.45 -25.17
CA THR A 106 12.27 -0.03 -26.44
C THR A 106 11.44 -1.18 -26.99
N VAL A 107 11.82 -1.70 -28.16
CA VAL A 107 11.19 -2.86 -28.80
C VAL A 107 12.20 -3.99 -28.99
N VAL A 108 11.75 -5.24 -29.03
CA VAL A 108 12.62 -6.43 -29.15
C VAL A 108 13.44 -6.46 -30.45
N THR A 109 12.97 -5.75 -31.48
CA THR A 109 13.62 -5.61 -32.80
C THR A 109 14.73 -4.56 -32.82
N ASP A 110 14.84 -3.70 -31.80
CA ASP A 110 15.90 -2.69 -31.72
C ASP A 110 17.25 -3.35 -31.34
N PRO A 111 18.28 -3.29 -32.21
CA PRO A 111 19.58 -3.91 -31.92
C PRO A 111 20.35 -3.22 -30.78
N LYS A 112 19.97 -2.00 -30.37
CA LYS A 112 20.62 -1.22 -29.30
C LYS A 112 19.88 -1.28 -27.96
N ARG A 113 18.79 -2.05 -27.89
CA ARG A 113 18.01 -2.20 -26.66
C ARG A 113 18.84 -2.85 -25.55
N MET A 114 18.47 -2.55 -24.31
CA MET A 114 18.95 -3.30 -23.15
C MET A 114 18.43 -4.74 -23.24
N ARG A 115 19.29 -5.71 -22.95
CA ARG A 115 18.96 -7.14 -22.94
C ARG A 115 19.89 -7.90 -22.00
N MET A 116 19.47 -9.09 -21.61
CA MET A 116 20.38 -10.06 -20.98
C MET A 116 21.04 -10.87 -22.09
N ASP A 117 22.38 -10.94 -22.11
CA ASP A 117 23.12 -11.61 -23.20
C ASP A 117 23.14 -13.14 -23.09
N GLY A 118 22.66 -13.70 -21.97
CA GLY A 118 22.47 -15.13 -21.72
C GLY A 118 21.00 -15.48 -21.47
N SER A 119 20.67 -16.77 -21.51
CA SER A 119 19.30 -17.28 -21.35
C SER A 119 19.09 -18.11 -20.08
N ASP A 120 20.07 -18.18 -19.19
CA ASP A 120 20.09 -19.08 -18.04
C ASP A 120 20.00 -18.35 -16.69
N TYR A 121 19.47 -17.12 -16.67
CA TYR A 121 19.13 -16.33 -15.47
C TYR A 121 17.81 -16.80 -14.82
N TYR A 122 17.48 -18.09 -14.91
CA TYR A 122 16.35 -18.68 -14.20
C TYR A 122 16.76 -19.20 -12.83
N LEU A 123 15.79 -19.62 -12.02
CA LEU A 123 16.07 -20.30 -10.75
C LEU A 123 16.51 -21.75 -11.02
N LYS A 124 17.81 -21.96 -11.26
CA LYS A 124 18.42 -23.29 -11.44
C LYS A 124 18.17 -24.17 -10.21
N SER A 125 17.94 -25.45 -10.46
CA SER A 125 17.89 -26.48 -9.42
C SER A 125 19.27 -26.69 -8.78
N SER A 126 19.27 -27.32 -7.59
CA SER A 126 20.52 -27.61 -6.89
C SER A 126 21.46 -28.52 -7.69
N ASP A 127 20.93 -29.43 -8.51
CA ASP A 127 21.73 -30.34 -9.33
C ASP A 127 22.32 -29.65 -10.55
N GLU A 128 21.57 -28.74 -11.19
CA GLU A 128 22.10 -27.88 -12.25
C GLU A 128 23.23 -27.00 -11.72
N MET A 129 23.05 -26.35 -10.56
CA MET A 129 24.10 -25.54 -9.94
C MET A 129 25.34 -26.35 -9.57
N ARG A 130 25.16 -27.59 -9.07
CA ARG A 130 26.29 -28.51 -8.80
C ARG A 130 27.01 -28.95 -10.07
N ALA A 131 26.28 -29.13 -11.17
CA ALA A 131 26.88 -29.48 -12.45
C ALA A 131 27.74 -28.33 -13.01
N VAL A 132 27.24 -27.09 -12.93
CA VAL A 132 27.97 -25.88 -13.34
C VAL A 132 29.24 -25.70 -12.52
N TRP A 133 29.16 -25.84 -11.19
CA TRP A 133 30.26 -25.56 -10.26
C TRP A 133 30.97 -26.82 -9.75
N ARG A 134 31.02 -27.87 -10.56
CA ARG A 134 31.60 -29.18 -10.17
C ARG A 134 33.07 -29.09 -9.76
N GLU A 135 33.82 -28.18 -10.37
CA GLU A 135 35.25 -27.99 -10.09
C GLU A 135 35.52 -27.12 -8.85
N VAL A 136 34.50 -26.43 -8.33
CA VAL A 136 34.58 -25.50 -7.18
C VAL A 136 33.42 -25.79 -6.22
N PRO A 137 33.31 -27.02 -5.67
CA PRO A 137 32.17 -27.43 -4.84
C PRO A 137 32.03 -26.59 -3.56
N GLU A 138 33.12 -26.00 -3.06
CA GLU A 138 33.11 -25.10 -1.91
C GLU A 138 32.26 -23.84 -2.13
N ALA A 139 32.18 -23.34 -3.36
CA ALA A 139 31.39 -22.15 -3.69
C ALA A 139 29.89 -22.42 -3.50
N ILE A 140 29.45 -23.66 -3.80
CA ILE A 140 28.08 -24.11 -3.54
C ILE A 140 27.88 -24.38 -2.05
N ALA A 141 28.79 -25.07 -1.37
CA ALA A 141 28.67 -25.34 0.06
C ALA A 141 28.55 -24.05 0.91
N ASN A 142 29.27 -23.00 0.53
CA ASN A 142 29.20 -21.71 1.20
C ASN A 142 27.83 -21.02 1.09
N THR A 143 27.03 -21.30 0.05
CA THR A 143 25.64 -20.79 -0.04
C THR A 143 24.78 -21.25 1.12
N LEU A 144 24.89 -22.53 1.51
CA LEU A 144 24.16 -23.08 2.65
C LEU A 144 24.70 -22.51 3.97
N SER A 145 26.02 -22.40 4.10
CA SER A 145 26.63 -21.78 5.28
C SER A 145 26.17 -20.34 5.49
N ILE A 146 26.07 -19.54 4.41
CA ILE A 146 25.53 -18.18 4.48
C ILE A 146 24.06 -18.21 4.87
N ALA A 147 23.25 -19.08 4.25
CA ALA A 147 21.83 -19.19 4.56
C ALA A 147 21.59 -19.53 6.05
N GLU A 148 22.38 -20.42 6.64
CA GLU A 148 22.31 -20.80 8.06
C GLU A 148 22.73 -19.66 9.00
N ARG A 149 23.61 -18.75 8.55
CA ARG A 149 24.02 -17.57 9.30
C ARG A 149 22.97 -16.46 9.28
N CYS A 150 22.15 -16.39 8.22
CA CYS A 150 21.15 -15.35 8.01
C CYS A 150 19.85 -15.64 8.78
N ASN A 151 19.77 -15.15 10.02
CA ASN A 151 18.60 -15.27 10.88
C ASN A 151 18.01 -13.89 11.17
N VAL A 152 16.99 -13.48 10.41
CA VAL A 152 16.28 -12.20 10.57
C VAL A 152 14.89 -12.48 11.10
N ASP A 153 14.59 -11.99 12.31
CA ASP A 153 13.26 -12.06 12.91
C ASP A 153 12.54 -10.72 12.77
N LEU A 154 11.47 -10.70 11.98
CA LEU A 154 10.59 -9.56 11.82
C LEU A 154 9.46 -9.70 12.86
N ASP A 155 9.57 -8.98 13.98
CA ASP A 155 8.56 -9.02 15.05
C ASP A 155 7.26 -8.34 14.59
N PHE A 156 6.23 -9.14 14.31
CA PHE A 156 4.90 -8.68 13.88
C PHE A 156 3.87 -8.65 15.01
N LYS A 157 4.29 -8.74 16.28
CA LYS A 157 3.38 -8.87 17.43
C LYS A 157 3.10 -7.55 18.13
N LYS A 158 3.93 -6.54 17.91
CA LYS A 158 3.88 -5.25 18.62
C LYS A 158 3.26 -4.17 17.75
N PHE A 159 2.60 -3.23 18.41
CA PHE A 159 2.16 -2.00 17.79
C PHE A 159 3.15 -0.88 18.11
N HIS A 160 3.52 -0.11 17.10
CA HIS A 160 4.44 1.01 17.18
C HIS A 160 3.66 2.32 17.11
N LEU A 161 2.75 2.52 18.07
CA LEU A 161 1.90 3.71 18.15
C LEU A 161 2.73 4.94 18.54
N PRO A 162 2.53 6.10 17.91
CA PRO A 162 3.28 7.30 18.26
C PRO A 162 3.04 7.72 19.71
N ILE A 163 4.05 8.35 20.30
CA ILE A 163 3.97 8.87 21.66
C ILE A 163 2.98 10.04 21.68
N PHE A 164 1.90 9.89 22.45
CA PHE A 164 0.92 10.95 22.63
C PHE A 164 1.12 11.64 23.99
N PRO A 165 1.50 12.93 24.02
CA PRO A 165 1.65 13.65 25.27
C PRO A 165 0.26 13.93 25.88
N VAL A 166 0.11 13.59 27.16
CA VAL A 166 -1.08 13.89 27.96
C VAL A 166 -0.75 14.95 29.03
N PRO A 167 -1.75 15.70 29.53
CA PRO A 167 -1.52 16.68 30.60
C PRO A 167 -0.96 16.04 31.88
N GLU A 168 -0.27 16.84 32.70
CA GLU A 168 0.29 16.38 33.97
C GLU A 168 -0.80 15.80 34.87
N GLY A 169 -0.50 14.66 35.51
CA GLY A 169 -1.44 13.92 36.35
C GLY A 169 -2.32 12.92 35.61
N PHE A 170 -2.22 12.83 34.28
CA PHE A 170 -2.88 11.82 33.46
C PHE A 170 -1.89 10.85 32.80
N ASP A 171 -2.40 9.67 32.48
CA ASP A 171 -1.89 8.76 31.45
C ASP A 171 -2.92 8.65 30.29
N ALA A 172 -2.66 7.80 29.29
CA ALA A 172 -3.53 7.69 28.13
C ALA A 172 -4.96 7.21 28.50
N GLU A 173 -5.07 6.22 29.39
CA GLU A 173 -6.35 5.66 29.85
C GLU A 173 -7.16 6.72 30.60
N THR A 174 -6.56 7.33 31.62
CA THR A 174 -7.23 8.30 32.49
C THR A 174 -7.59 9.57 31.73
N TYR A 175 -6.76 10.01 30.77
CA TYR A 175 -7.07 11.17 29.95
C TYR A 175 -8.21 10.88 28.97
N LEU A 176 -8.21 9.72 28.30
CA LEU A 176 -9.32 9.32 27.43
C LEU A 176 -10.63 9.25 28.21
N ARG A 177 -10.61 8.63 29.40
CA ARG A 177 -11.78 8.58 30.30
C ARG A 177 -12.26 9.99 30.65
N HIS A 178 -11.35 10.89 31.01
CA HIS A 178 -11.68 12.28 31.33
C HIS A 178 -12.41 12.99 30.18
N LEU A 179 -11.91 12.85 28.95
CA LEU A 179 -12.55 13.42 27.76
C LEU A 179 -13.95 12.83 27.51
N CYS A 180 -14.08 11.51 27.65
CA CYS A 180 -15.35 10.82 27.50
C CYS A 180 -16.37 11.24 28.57
N ASP A 181 -15.96 11.40 29.82
CA ASP A 181 -16.84 11.85 30.90
C ASP A 181 -17.35 13.29 30.66
N GLN A 182 -16.49 14.18 30.16
CA GLN A 182 -16.90 15.53 29.76
C GLN A 182 -17.94 15.51 28.63
N GLY A 183 -17.70 14.68 27.60
CA GLY A 183 -18.64 14.50 26.50
C GLY A 183 -19.97 13.89 26.95
N PHE A 184 -19.93 12.88 27.81
CA PHE A 184 -21.12 12.24 28.36
C PHE A 184 -22.01 13.27 29.08
N ASN A 185 -21.44 14.11 29.92
CA ASN A 185 -22.18 15.17 30.63
C ASN A 185 -22.78 16.21 29.68
N LYS A 186 -22.13 16.47 28.54
CA LYS A 186 -22.63 17.37 27.50
C LYS A 186 -23.80 16.77 26.72
N TYR A 187 -23.70 15.50 26.32
CA TYR A 187 -24.70 14.83 25.48
C TYR A 187 -25.88 14.27 26.28
N TYR A 188 -25.64 13.87 27.53
CA TYR A 188 -26.65 13.35 28.47
C TYR A 188 -26.69 14.19 29.76
N PRO A 189 -27.06 15.48 29.71
CA PRO A 189 -27.05 16.37 30.88
C PRO A 189 -28.00 15.93 32.01
N ASN A 190 -29.02 15.14 31.67
CA ASN A 190 -29.98 14.57 32.64
C ASN A 190 -29.61 13.12 33.05
N GLY A 191 -28.44 12.63 32.62
CA GLY A 191 -28.01 11.25 32.82
C GLY A 191 -28.71 10.24 31.89
N ASN A 192 -28.06 9.10 31.69
CA ASN A 192 -28.61 7.93 31.01
C ASN A 192 -27.85 6.68 31.48
N ALA A 193 -28.47 5.85 32.31
CA ALA A 193 -27.81 4.71 32.94
C ALA A 193 -27.28 3.69 31.91
N ALA A 194 -28.07 3.37 30.88
CA ALA A 194 -27.67 2.44 29.83
C ALA A 194 -26.50 2.98 28.98
N ALA A 195 -26.53 4.28 28.67
CA ALA A 195 -25.42 4.91 27.95
C ALA A 195 -24.14 4.96 28.80
N ARG A 196 -24.26 5.19 30.12
CA ARG A 196 -23.13 5.20 31.05
C ARG A 196 -22.50 3.81 31.16
N GLU A 197 -23.32 2.78 31.37
CA GLU A 197 -22.87 1.39 31.43
C GLU A 197 -22.14 0.99 30.15
N ARG A 198 -22.70 1.36 28.98
CA ARG A 198 -22.06 1.14 27.69
C ARG A 198 -20.71 1.86 27.58
N LEU A 199 -20.62 3.12 28.00
CA LEU A 199 -19.36 3.88 27.96
C LEU A 199 -18.29 3.21 28.83
N ASP A 200 -18.62 2.83 30.06
CA ASP A 200 -17.67 2.20 30.98
C ASP A 200 -17.19 0.83 30.49
N TYR A 201 -18.09 0.03 29.90
CA TYR A 201 -17.76 -1.22 29.24
C TYR A 201 -16.79 -1.03 28.06
N GLU A 202 -17.09 -0.07 27.16
CA GLU A 202 -16.23 0.20 26.01
C GLU A 202 -14.84 0.68 26.42
N LEU A 203 -14.76 1.63 27.37
CA LEU A 203 -13.47 2.13 27.88
C LEU A 203 -12.64 1.00 28.52
N GLY A 204 -13.27 0.08 29.25
CA GLY A 204 -12.58 -1.09 29.81
C GLY A 204 -11.98 -1.99 28.72
N ILE A 205 -12.71 -2.21 27.61
CA ILE A 205 -12.20 -3.00 26.49
C ILE A 205 -11.05 -2.27 25.78
N ILE A 206 -11.23 -1.00 25.45
CA ILE A 206 -10.21 -0.15 24.79
C ILE A 206 -8.90 -0.19 25.57
N HIS A 207 -8.98 -0.05 26.90
CA HIS A 207 -7.82 -0.10 27.77
C HIS A 207 -7.17 -1.49 27.78
N SER A 208 -7.97 -2.55 27.99
CA SER A 208 -7.46 -3.93 28.04
C SER A 208 -6.74 -4.36 26.76
N MET A 209 -7.10 -3.76 25.62
CA MET A 209 -6.49 -4.02 24.32
C MET A 209 -5.34 -3.05 23.97
N GLY A 210 -5.07 -2.06 24.82
CA GLY A 210 -3.96 -1.11 24.64
C GLY A 210 -4.22 -0.03 23.58
N PHE A 211 -5.47 0.36 23.36
CA PHE A 211 -5.85 1.32 22.32
C PHE A 211 -6.21 2.72 22.83
N ASP A 212 -5.94 3.03 24.09
CA ASP A 212 -6.18 4.36 24.66
C ASP A 212 -5.47 5.46 23.85
N THR A 213 -4.17 5.28 23.59
CA THR A 213 -3.34 6.19 22.81
C THR A 213 -3.88 6.38 21.39
N TYR A 214 -4.36 5.30 20.76
CA TYR A 214 -4.97 5.38 19.43
C TYR A 214 -6.20 6.29 19.41
N PHE A 215 -7.11 6.13 20.37
CA PHE A 215 -8.27 6.99 20.50
C PHE A 215 -7.88 8.46 20.73
N LEU A 216 -6.84 8.72 21.53
CA LEU A 216 -6.34 10.07 21.76
C LEU A 216 -5.74 10.71 20.51
N ILE A 217 -5.01 9.94 19.69
CA ILE A 217 -4.47 10.40 18.40
C ILE A 217 -5.61 10.81 17.46
N VAL A 218 -6.64 9.97 17.34
CA VAL A 218 -7.81 10.25 16.49
C VAL A 218 -8.61 11.44 17.03
N TRP A 219 -8.86 11.49 18.33
CA TRP A 219 -9.52 12.63 19.00
C TRP A 219 -8.81 13.95 18.71
N ASP A 220 -7.48 13.96 18.83
CA ASP A 220 -6.67 15.14 18.62
C ASP A 220 -6.69 15.61 17.17
N LEU A 221 -6.70 14.69 16.21
CA LEU A 221 -6.86 15.03 14.80
C LEU A 221 -8.22 15.69 14.54
N ILE A 222 -9.28 15.17 15.15
CA ILE A 222 -10.61 15.78 15.09
C ILE A 222 -10.65 17.16 15.77
N ARG A 223 -9.99 17.30 16.93
CA ARG A 223 -9.82 18.60 17.60
C ARG A 223 -9.12 19.60 16.68
N ALA A 224 -8.01 19.21 16.06
CA ALA A 224 -7.23 20.05 15.15
C ALA A 224 -8.05 20.46 13.91
N ALA A 225 -8.89 19.57 13.39
CA ALA A 225 -9.83 19.87 12.31
C ALA A 225 -10.88 20.90 12.74
N ARG A 226 -11.49 20.71 13.92
CA ARG A 226 -12.48 21.65 14.48
C ARG A 226 -11.91 23.05 14.70
N GLU A 227 -10.73 23.15 15.31
CA GLU A 227 -10.03 24.43 15.55
C GLU A 227 -9.73 25.19 14.25
N ARG A 228 -9.50 24.46 13.16
CA ARG A 228 -9.26 25.01 11.81
C ARG A 228 -10.53 25.14 10.97
N ASN A 229 -11.69 24.85 11.54
CA ASN A 229 -12.99 24.82 10.86
C ASN A 229 -12.98 23.94 9.59
N ILE A 230 -12.25 22.82 9.63
CA ILE A 230 -12.23 21.78 8.60
C ILE A 230 -13.34 20.79 8.93
N TRP A 231 -14.29 20.62 8.00
CA TRP A 231 -15.37 19.65 8.20
C TRP A 231 -14.84 18.25 8.00
N TYR A 232 -15.34 17.33 8.83
CA TYR A 232 -14.94 15.95 8.83
C TYR A 232 -16.15 15.03 8.99
N ASN A 233 -15.96 13.75 8.66
CA ASN A 233 -16.90 12.69 8.94
C ASN A 233 -16.14 11.40 9.30
N VAL A 234 -16.76 10.53 10.09
CA VAL A 234 -16.20 9.22 10.43
C VAL A 234 -16.97 8.14 9.65
N ARG A 235 -16.23 7.19 9.06
CA ARG A 235 -16.82 6.05 8.34
C ARG A 235 -16.66 4.75 9.12
N GLY A 236 -17.29 3.71 8.58
CA GLY A 236 -17.13 2.35 9.06
C GLY A 236 -17.81 2.10 10.39
N SER A 237 -17.26 1.14 11.13
CA SER A 237 -17.85 0.64 12.36
C SER A 237 -17.62 1.56 13.56
N ALA A 238 -16.67 2.51 13.49
CA ALA A 238 -16.35 3.44 14.56
C ALA A 238 -17.55 4.25 15.08
N ALA A 239 -18.56 4.49 14.23
CA ALA A 239 -19.82 5.11 14.61
C ALA A 239 -20.61 4.33 15.69
N GLY A 240 -20.31 3.04 15.89
CA GLY A 240 -20.93 2.21 16.93
C GLY A 240 -20.32 2.34 18.33
N SER A 241 -19.28 3.16 18.51
CA SER A 241 -18.62 3.35 19.80
C SER A 241 -19.18 4.56 20.56
N MET A 242 -19.68 4.31 21.77
CA MET A 242 -20.03 5.32 22.77
C MET A 242 -18.80 6.12 23.23
N ALA A 243 -17.64 5.47 23.38
CA ALA A 243 -16.39 6.16 23.69
C ALA A 243 -16.00 7.15 22.59
N ALA A 244 -16.09 6.74 21.31
CA ALA A 244 -15.83 7.63 20.17
C ALA A 244 -16.85 8.79 20.10
N TYR A 245 -18.13 8.54 20.38
CA TYR A 245 -19.15 9.58 20.45
C TYR A 245 -18.90 10.58 21.58
N CYS A 246 -18.62 10.09 22.79
CA CYS A 246 -18.36 10.93 23.96
C CYS A 246 -17.05 11.73 23.83
N ALA A 247 -15.98 11.15 23.30
CA ALA A 247 -14.76 11.90 22.96
C ALA A 247 -15.02 12.96 21.86
N GLY A 248 -16.15 12.87 21.15
CA GLY A 248 -16.49 13.73 20.03
C GLY A 248 -15.73 13.38 18.77
N ILE A 249 -15.24 12.14 18.63
CA ILE A 249 -14.70 11.61 17.38
C ILE A 249 -15.85 11.44 16.38
N THR A 250 -16.95 10.83 16.79
CA THR A 250 -18.16 10.65 15.97
C THR A 250 -19.24 11.65 16.38
N ASN A 251 -20.18 11.93 15.47
CA ASN A 251 -21.31 12.83 15.72
C ASN A 251 -22.65 12.08 15.87
N LEU A 252 -22.63 10.75 15.91
CA LEU A 252 -23.81 9.90 15.87
C LEU A 252 -23.97 9.17 17.21
N ASP A 253 -25.13 9.29 17.86
CA ASP A 253 -25.43 8.57 19.11
C ASP A 253 -25.64 7.08 18.81
N PRO A 254 -24.75 6.18 19.28
CA PRO A 254 -24.86 4.76 18.97
C PRO A 254 -26.06 4.08 19.66
N ILE A 255 -26.55 4.62 20.79
CA ILE A 255 -27.73 4.08 21.48
C ILE A 255 -28.99 4.43 20.71
N GLN A 256 -29.12 5.69 20.29
CA GLN A 256 -30.27 6.15 19.49
C GLN A 256 -30.42 5.33 18.21
N HIS A 257 -29.31 5.05 17.53
CA HIS A 257 -29.28 4.34 16.25
C HIS A 257 -29.04 2.82 16.38
N ARG A 258 -29.02 2.27 17.61
CA ARG A 258 -28.84 0.83 17.90
C ARG A 258 -27.58 0.23 17.25
N LEU A 259 -26.49 1.00 17.28
CA LEU A 259 -25.20 0.60 16.73
C LEU A 259 -24.40 -0.23 17.74
N ILE A 260 -23.69 -1.23 17.22
CA ILE A 260 -23.04 -2.29 17.99
C ILE A 260 -21.54 -1.99 18.08
N PHE A 261 -21.00 -1.94 19.30
CA PHE A 261 -19.58 -1.67 19.54
C PHE A 261 -18.69 -2.82 19.07
N GLU A 262 -19.13 -4.07 19.27
CA GLU A 262 -18.40 -5.27 18.89
C GLU A 262 -18.18 -5.40 17.38
N ARG A 263 -18.94 -4.64 16.57
CA ARG A 263 -18.70 -4.52 15.13
C ARG A 263 -17.49 -3.64 14.81
N PHE A 264 -17.17 -2.70 15.71
CA PHE A 264 -15.97 -1.88 15.66
C PHE A 264 -14.78 -2.61 16.29
N LEU A 265 -14.94 -3.04 17.54
CA LEU A 265 -13.84 -3.54 18.33
C LEU A 265 -14.33 -4.76 19.12
N ASN A 266 -13.85 -5.94 18.71
CA ASN A 266 -14.32 -7.21 19.23
C ASN A 266 -13.34 -7.77 20.27
N PRO A 267 -13.74 -7.98 21.53
CA PRO A 267 -12.87 -8.54 22.56
C PRO A 267 -12.28 -9.91 22.22
N GLY A 268 -12.97 -10.70 21.40
CA GLY A 268 -12.50 -12.02 20.95
C GLY A 268 -11.42 -11.99 19.88
N ARG A 269 -11.08 -10.81 19.34
CA ARG A 269 -10.03 -10.64 18.31
C ARG A 269 -9.28 -9.33 18.52
N ILE A 270 -8.04 -9.42 19.01
CA ILE A 270 -7.15 -8.27 19.09
C ILE A 270 -6.65 -7.94 17.68
N SER A 271 -7.21 -6.88 17.11
CA SER A 271 -6.76 -6.25 15.88
C SER A 271 -6.77 -4.74 16.08
N MET A 272 -5.86 -4.03 15.41
CA MET A 272 -5.85 -2.58 15.45
C MET A 272 -7.20 -2.04 14.96
N PRO A 273 -7.87 -1.17 15.73
CA PRO A 273 -9.08 -0.52 15.26
C PRO A 273 -8.77 0.40 14.07
N ASP A 274 -9.67 0.44 13.10
CA ASP A 274 -9.57 1.34 11.95
C ASP A 274 -10.71 2.37 12.01
N ILE A 275 -10.35 3.63 12.25
CA ILE A 275 -11.25 4.79 12.25
C ILE A 275 -10.92 5.59 10.99
N ASP A 276 -11.67 5.30 9.93
CA ASP A 276 -11.60 6.02 8.67
C ASP A 276 -12.15 7.44 8.82
N LEU A 277 -11.33 8.44 8.51
CA LEU A 277 -11.68 9.85 8.60
C LEU A 277 -11.78 10.48 7.22
N ASP A 278 -12.96 11.02 6.93
CA ASP A 278 -13.16 11.93 5.81
C ASP A 278 -12.92 13.36 6.22
N PHE A 279 -12.25 14.11 5.36
CA PHE A 279 -12.10 15.55 5.45
C PHE A 279 -12.52 16.22 4.15
N GLN A 280 -12.66 17.54 4.19
CA GLN A 280 -12.76 18.35 2.97
C GLN A 280 -11.58 18.04 2.04
N ASP A 281 -11.88 17.69 0.79
CA ASP A 281 -10.87 17.26 -0.18
C ASP A 281 -9.86 18.37 -0.49
N ASP A 282 -10.28 19.63 -0.45
CA ASP A 282 -9.46 20.82 -0.68
C ASP A 282 -8.64 21.27 0.54
N ARG A 283 -8.87 20.69 1.73
CA ARG A 283 -8.18 21.07 2.98
C ARG A 283 -7.52 19.92 3.75
N ARG A 284 -7.68 18.67 3.31
CA ARG A 284 -7.07 17.49 3.99
C ARG A 284 -5.54 17.59 4.15
N ALA A 285 -4.86 18.28 3.26
CA ALA A 285 -3.40 18.46 3.32
C ALA A 285 -2.96 19.22 4.59
N GLU A 286 -3.77 20.15 5.09
CA GLU A 286 -3.50 20.89 6.34
C GLU A 286 -3.44 19.95 7.55
N LEU A 287 -4.21 18.87 7.53
CA LEU A 287 -4.24 17.87 8.60
C LEU A 287 -3.09 16.88 8.52
N ILE A 288 -2.67 16.52 7.30
CA ILE A 288 -1.42 15.75 7.12
C ILE A 288 -0.24 16.58 7.65
N GLU A 289 -0.17 17.86 7.30
CA GLU A 289 0.88 18.75 7.80
C GLU A 289 0.85 18.88 9.33
N TYR A 290 -0.34 19.00 9.93
CA TYR A 290 -0.50 18.99 11.38
C TYR A 290 0.10 17.72 12.02
N THR A 291 -0.21 16.55 11.47
CA THR A 291 0.32 15.27 11.95
C THR A 291 1.84 15.22 11.87
N VAL A 292 2.43 15.71 10.78
CA VAL A 292 3.90 15.79 10.64
C VAL A 292 4.50 16.73 11.67
N GLN A 293 3.93 17.92 11.87
CA GLN A 293 4.40 18.88 12.86
C GLN A 293 4.31 18.31 14.28
N LYS A 294 3.28 17.53 14.57
CA LYS A 294 3.03 16.94 15.88
C LYS A 294 3.95 15.76 16.20
N TYR A 295 4.09 14.81 15.28
CA TYR A 295 4.81 13.55 15.55
C TYR A 295 6.25 13.54 15.04
N GLY A 296 6.65 14.55 14.25
CA GLY A 296 8.00 14.69 13.72
C GLY A 296 8.14 14.17 12.30
N LYS A 297 8.97 14.85 11.50
CA LYS A 297 9.14 14.58 10.07
C LYS A 297 9.68 13.18 9.76
N ASP A 298 10.51 12.63 10.64
CA ASP A 298 11.13 11.32 10.43
C ASP A 298 10.20 10.16 10.85
N ASN A 299 9.17 10.47 11.64
CA ASN A 299 8.21 9.50 12.19
C ASN A 299 6.94 9.38 11.34
N VAL A 300 6.86 10.12 10.23
CA VAL A 300 5.69 10.17 9.36
C VAL A 300 6.10 9.97 7.90
N ALA A 301 5.42 9.06 7.20
CA ALA A 301 5.65 8.81 5.78
C ALA A 301 4.33 8.55 5.05
N GLN A 302 4.30 8.77 3.73
CA GLN A 302 3.18 8.32 2.90
C GLN A 302 3.35 6.84 2.54
N ILE A 303 2.27 6.17 2.18
CA ILE A 303 2.27 4.74 1.87
C ILE A 303 2.51 4.53 0.36
N VAL A 304 3.38 3.60 -0.03
CA VAL A 304 3.55 3.23 -1.44
C VAL A 304 2.33 2.47 -1.97
N THR A 305 2.09 2.60 -3.27
CA THR A 305 1.18 1.76 -4.05
C THR A 305 1.92 1.25 -5.27
N PHE A 306 1.71 -0.01 -5.64
CA PHE A 306 2.27 -0.56 -6.87
C PHE A 306 1.18 -0.69 -7.94
N GLY A 307 1.37 0.02 -9.05
CA GLY A 307 0.57 -0.18 -10.25
C GLY A 307 1.02 -1.48 -10.93
N THR A 308 0.11 -2.42 -11.12
CA THR A 308 0.39 -3.69 -11.80
C THR A 308 -0.17 -3.71 -13.22
N LEU A 309 0.38 -4.55 -14.08
CA LEU A 309 -0.15 -4.78 -15.43
C LEU A 309 -1.45 -5.58 -15.34
N GLY A 310 -2.60 -4.91 -15.44
CA GLY A 310 -3.89 -5.60 -15.62
C GLY A 310 -4.02 -6.22 -17.03
N ALA A 311 -4.94 -7.17 -17.22
CA ALA A 311 -5.11 -7.95 -18.47
C ALA A 311 -5.06 -7.13 -19.78
N LYS A 312 -5.77 -5.99 -19.86
CA LYS A 312 -5.74 -5.12 -21.06
C LYS A 312 -4.39 -4.40 -21.21
N ALA A 313 -3.78 -4.00 -20.11
CA ALA A 313 -2.51 -3.28 -20.11
C ALA A 313 -1.36 -4.22 -20.47
N SER A 314 -1.35 -5.45 -19.97
CA SER A 314 -0.34 -6.46 -20.31
C SER A 314 -0.35 -6.75 -21.82
N ILE A 315 -1.52 -7.00 -22.43
CA ILE A 315 -1.63 -7.18 -23.89
C ILE A 315 -1.05 -5.99 -24.66
N ARG A 316 -1.42 -4.76 -24.27
CA ARG A 316 -0.99 -3.54 -24.97
C ARG A 316 0.51 -3.29 -24.85
N ASP A 317 1.07 -3.45 -23.66
CA ASP A 317 2.48 -3.18 -23.42
C ASP A 317 3.37 -4.28 -24.02
N VAL A 318 2.97 -5.54 -23.93
CA VAL A 318 3.65 -6.66 -24.62
C VAL A 318 3.60 -6.49 -26.13
N GLY A 319 2.44 -6.17 -26.70
CA GLY A 319 2.30 -5.95 -28.14
C GLY A 319 3.19 -4.81 -28.64
N ARG A 320 3.30 -3.71 -27.88
CA ARG A 320 4.22 -2.62 -28.19
C ARG A 320 5.68 -3.07 -28.13
N ALA A 321 6.08 -3.77 -27.06
CA ALA A 321 7.45 -4.25 -26.90
C ALA A 321 7.86 -5.29 -27.95
N LEU A 322 6.92 -6.13 -28.40
CA LEU A 322 7.12 -7.10 -29.48
C LEU A 322 7.14 -6.46 -30.89
N ASP A 323 6.93 -5.14 -30.99
CA ASP A 323 6.85 -4.39 -32.25
C ASP A 323 5.68 -4.83 -33.15
N TYR A 324 4.55 -5.18 -32.53
CA TYR A 324 3.34 -5.61 -33.26
C TYR A 324 2.46 -4.42 -33.65
N PRO A 325 1.69 -4.50 -34.76
CA PRO A 325 0.79 -3.43 -35.17
C PRO A 325 -0.21 -3.06 -34.07
N LEU A 326 -0.17 -1.81 -33.60
CA LEU A 326 -1.00 -1.35 -32.47
C LEU A 326 -2.51 -1.51 -32.70
N SER A 327 -2.96 -1.46 -33.97
CA SER A 327 -4.35 -1.70 -34.33
C SER A 327 -4.80 -3.13 -34.02
N GLU A 328 -3.93 -4.11 -34.24
CA GLU A 328 -4.23 -5.51 -33.95
C GLU A 328 -4.17 -5.77 -32.45
N VAL A 329 -3.16 -5.22 -31.77
CA VAL A 329 -3.01 -5.31 -30.32
C VAL A 329 -4.23 -4.72 -29.60
N ASP A 330 -4.72 -3.55 -30.05
CA ASP A 330 -5.90 -2.92 -29.47
C ASP A 330 -7.20 -3.70 -29.78
N ARG A 331 -7.28 -4.35 -30.95
CA ARG A 331 -8.39 -5.27 -31.27
C ARG A 331 -8.46 -6.41 -30.27
N VAL A 332 -7.33 -7.08 -29.99
CA VAL A 332 -7.26 -8.18 -29.02
C VAL A 332 -7.56 -7.67 -27.61
N ALA A 333 -6.99 -6.54 -27.19
CA ALA A 333 -7.23 -5.97 -25.87
C ALA A 333 -8.71 -5.57 -25.63
N LYS A 334 -9.45 -5.20 -26.68
CA LYS A 334 -10.89 -4.87 -26.60
C LYS A 334 -11.79 -6.09 -26.40
N MET A 335 -11.33 -7.30 -26.72
CA MET A 335 -12.06 -8.54 -26.45
C MET A 335 -12.15 -8.86 -24.94
N ILE A 336 -11.24 -8.29 -24.15
CA ILE A 336 -11.24 -8.45 -22.69
C ILE A 336 -12.41 -7.66 -22.08
N PRO A 337 -13.26 -8.27 -21.24
CA PRO A 337 -14.31 -7.57 -20.53
C PRO A 337 -13.77 -6.41 -19.67
N SER A 338 -14.58 -5.38 -19.48
CA SER A 338 -14.28 -4.31 -18.53
C SER A 338 -14.87 -4.66 -17.17
N GLY A 339 -14.09 -4.50 -16.10
CA GLY A 339 -14.55 -4.75 -14.75
C GLY A 339 -13.38 -4.83 -13.78
N PRO A 340 -13.66 -4.76 -12.46
CA PRO A 340 -12.65 -5.05 -11.46
C PRO A 340 -12.26 -6.53 -11.53
N ASN A 341 -10.99 -6.84 -11.23
CA ASN A 341 -10.48 -8.21 -11.09
C ASN A 341 -10.62 -9.11 -12.33
N VAL A 342 -10.68 -8.54 -13.53
CA VAL A 342 -10.65 -9.32 -14.78
C VAL A 342 -9.25 -9.89 -14.99
N LYS A 343 -9.15 -11.21 -15.12
CA LYS A 343 -7.90 -11.95 -15.37
C LYS A 343 -7.83 -12.46 -16.80
N LEU A 344 -6.65 -12.40 -17.40
CA LEU A 344 -6.47 -12.81 -18.80
C LEU A 344 -6.69 -14.31 -18.98
N GLY A 345 -6.23 -15.14 -18.04
CA GLY A 345 -6.45 -16.60 -18.06
C GLY A 345 -7.94 -16.95 -18.12
N ASP A 346 -8.75 -16.39 -17.22
CA ASP A 346 -10.21 -16.53 -17.25
C ASP A 346 -10.85 -16.09 -18.57
N CYS A 347 -10.32 -15.02 -19.18
CA CYS A 347 -10.84 -14.51 -20.44
C CYS A 347 -10.56 -15.48 -21.60
N LEU A 348 -9.41 -16.15 -21.62
CA LEU A 348 -9.09 -17.16 -22.64
C LEU A 348 -10.02 -18.37 -22.57
N GLU A 349 -10.52 -18.71 -21.38
CA GLU A 349 -11.50 -19.79 -21.21
C GLU A 349 -12.92 -19.36 -21.58
N LYS A 350 -13.32 -18.14 -21.19
CA LYS A 350 -14.72 -17.68 -21.24
C LYS A 350 -15.08 -16.91 -22.52
N VAL A 351 -14.10 -16.32 -23.21
CA VAL A 351 -14.33 -15.49 -24.40
C VAL A 351 -13.94 -16.26 -25.66
N ALA A 352 -14.94 -16.78 -26.37
CA ALA A 352 -14.72 -17.63 -27.55
C ALA A 352 -13.89 -16.94 -28.66
N GLU A 353 -14.09 -15.66 -28.89
CA GLU A 353 -13.31 -14.90 -29.89
C GLU A 353 -11.82 -14.80 -29.52
N LEU A 354 -11.52 -14.61 -28.23
CA LEU A 354 -10.14 -14.55 -27.75
C LEU A 354 -9.45 -15.92 -27.85
N LYS A 355 -10.19 -16.99 -27.53
CA LYS A 355 -9.72 -18.37 -27.69
C LYS A 355 -9.42 -18.69 -29.16
N GLN A 356 -10.29 -18.28 -30.07
CA GLN A 356 -10.08 -18.46 -31.50
C GLN A 356 -8.80 -17.74 -31.98
N VAL A 357 -8.59 -16.49 -31.56
CA VAL A 357 -7.36 -15.75 -31.85
C VAL A 357 -6.11 -16.47 -31.33
N TYR A 358 -6.19 -17.04 -30.14
CA TYR A 358 -5.11 -17.80 -29.52
C TYR A 358 -4.77 -19.09 -30.27
N GLU A 359 -5.77 -19.80 -30.79
CA GLU A 359 -5.60 -21.09 -31.47
C GLU A 359 -5.20 -20.94 -32.95
N GLU A 360 -5.68 -19.90 -33.65
CA GLU A 360 -5.53 -19.76 -35.10
C GLU A 360 -4.32 -18.91 -35.54
N ASN A 361 -3.74 -18.10 -34.65
CA ASN A 361 -2.71 -17.13 -35.01
C ASN A 361 -1.47 -17.25 -34.10
N ASP A 362 -0.37 -17.78 -34.64
CA ASP A 362 0.86 -18.06 -33.89
C ASP A 362 1.51 -16.82 -33.25
N TYR A 363 1.52 -15.66 -33.93
CA TYR A 363 2.16 -14.47 -33.34
C TYR A 363 1.25 -13.81 -32.29
N LEU A 364 -0.08 -13.87 -32.46
CA LEU A 364 -1.02 -13.43 -31.42
C LEU A 364 -1.08 -14.40 -30.24
N ARG A 365 -0.85 -15.70 -30.45
CA ARG A 365 -0.62 -16.66 -29.37
C ARG A 365 0.60 -16.25 -28.55
N LYS A 366 1.73 -15.95 -29.21
CA LYS A 366 2.95 -15.45 -28.53
C LYS A 366 2.70 -14.15 -27.75
N LEU A 367 1.91 -13.23 -28.29
CA LEU A 367 1.47 -12.02 -27.58
C LEU A 367 0.74 -12.37 -26.27
N LEU A 368 -0.23 -13.28 -26.36
CA LEU A 368 -1.07 -13.68 -25.22
C LEU A 368 -0.29 -14.49 -24.17
N ASP A 369 0.62 -15.38 -24.60
CA ASP A 369 1.50 -16.15 -23.71
C ASP A 369 2.38 -15.22 -22.86
N ASN A 370 3.02 -14.22 -23.51
CA ASN A 370 3.81 -13.22 -22.79
C ASN A 370 2.94 -12.31 -21.91
N ALA A 371 1.75 -11.93 -22.38
CA ALA A 371 0.82 -11.11 -21.61
C ALA A 371 0.25 -11.83 -20.37
N LEU A 372 0.12 -13.17 -20.41
CA LEU A 372 -0.25 -14.00 -19.27
C LEU A 372 0.85 -14.02 -18.22
N LEU A 373 2.11 -14.20 -18.62
CA LEU A 373 3.25 -14.21 -17.71
C LEU A 373 3.49 -12.84 -17.05
N LEU A 374 3.21 -11.75 -17.79
CA LEU A 374 3.42 -10.39 -17.30
C LEU A 374 2.18 -9.76 -16.64
N GLU A 375 1.03 -10.42 -16.66
CA GLU A 375 -0.15 -9.97 -15.92
C GLU A 375 0.14 -9.97 -14.41
N GLY A 376 -0.14 -8.85 -13.74
CA GLY A 376 0.08 -8.68 -12.30
C GLY A 376 1.50 -8.28 -11.91
N VAL A 377 2.45 -8.28 -12.84
CA VAL A 377 3.80 -7.75 -12.58
C VAL A 377 3.71 -6.26 -12.24
N ALA A 378 4.43 -5.84 -11.20
CA ALA A 378 4.54 -4.45 -10.80
C ALA A 378 5.24 -3.63 -11.89
N ARG A 379 4.59 -2.55 -12.32
CA ARG A 379 5.04 -1.67 -13.41
C ARG A 379 5.65 -0.38 -12.89
N ASN A 380 5.03 0.22 -11.89
CA ASN A 380 5.43 1.49 -11.33
C ASN A 380 5.08 1.58 -9.85
N ALA A 381 5.91 2.29 -9.10
CA ALA A 381 5.56 2.78 -7.78
C ALA A 381 4.81 4.10 -7.93
N GLY A 382 3.78 4.29 -7.10
CA GLY A 382 3.11 5.55 -6.88
C GLY A 382 2.80 5.71 -5.40
N THR A 383 2.20 6.83 -5.03
CA THR A 383 1.89 7.13 -3.62
C THR A 383 0.40 7.04 -3.32
N HIS A 384 0.05 6.46 -2.17
CA HIS A 384 -1.33 6.35 -1.71
C HIS A 384 -1.92 7.75 -1.48
N ALA A 385 -3.09 8.01 -2.08
CA ALA A 385 -3.67 9.36 -2.13
C ALA A 385 -4.10 9.94 -0.76
N ALA A 386 -4.27 9.07 0.24
CA ALA A 386 -4.82 9.42 1.55
C ALA A 386 -4.05 8.80 2.73
N GLY A 387 -3.17 7.86 2.48
CA GLY A 387 -2.66 6.95 3.50
C GLY A 387 -1.32 7.43 4.03
N VAL A 388 -1.27 7.71 5.32
CA VAL A 388 -0.07 8.14 6.02
C VAL A 388 0.20 7.16 7.15
N VAL A 389 1.47 6.80 7.30
CA VAL A 389 1.94 6.00 8.43
C VAL A 389 2.58 6.91 9.46
N VAL A 390 2.33 6.64 10.73
CA VAL A 390 2.88 7.38 11.89
C VAL A 390 3.45 6.37 12.88
N ALA A 391 4.62 6.65 13.46
CA ALA A 391 5.28 5.76 14.42
C ALA A 391 5.83 6.48 15.65
N ASP A 392 6.27 5.70 16.64
CA ASP A 392 6.95 6.19 17.85
C ASP A 392 8.42 6.61 17.61
N ARG A 393 9.01 6.17 16.49
CA ARG A 393 10.40 6.38 16.10
C ARG A 393 10.53 6.65 14.60
N PRO A 394 11.72 7.05 14.10
CA PRO A 394 11.93 7.24 12.67
C PRO A 394 11.50 6.00 11.87
N ILE A 395 10.71 6.21 10.79
CA ILE A 395 10.13 5.10 10.00
C ILE A 395 11.22 4.18 9.44
N VAL A 396 12.41 4.70 9.16
CA VAL A 396 13.57 3.93 8.67
C VAL A 396 14.04 2.83 9.62
N GLU A 397 13.68 2.88 10.91
CA GLU A 397 13.96 1.79 11.86
C GLU A 397 13.05 0.58 11.63
N TYR A 398 11.90 0.78 10.98
CA TYR A 398 10.86 -0.24 10.77
C TYR A 398 10.72 -0.66 9.31
N ALA A 399 10.89 0.27 8.37
CA ALA A 399 10.64 0.04 6.97
C ALA A 399 11.49 0.94 6.06
N PRO A 400 11.90 0.45 4.87
CA PRO A 400 12.63 1.26 3.90
C PRO A 400 11.76 2.40 3.34
N LEU A 401 12.42 3.51 3.02
CA LEU A 401 11.80 4.71 2.46
C LEU A 401 12.38 5.02 1.09
N HIS A 402 11.53 5.45 0.17
CA HIS A 402 11.96 6.09 -1.07
C HIS A 402 11.52 7.56 -1.11
N ARG A 403 12.19 8.32 -1.97
CA ARG A 403 11.77 9.69 -2.27
C ARG A 403 10.57 9.67 -3.21
N PRO A 404 9.60 10.58 -3.03
CA PRO A 404 8.49 10.76 -3.97
C PRO A 404 8.98 10.82 -5.41
N THR A 405 8.22 10.21 -6.32
CA THR A 405 8.51 10.33 -7.75
C THR A 405 8.15 11.73 -8.26
N LYS A 406 8.87 12.23 -9.28
CA LYS A 406 8.63 13.57 -9.82
C LYS A 406 7.19 13.70 -10.32
N GLY A 407 6.46 14.70 -9.80
CA GLY A 407 5.07 14.99 -10.20
C GLY A 407 4.02 14.57 -9.16
N GLU A 408 4.41 13.87 -8.10
CA GLU A 408 3.50 13.54 -7.01
C GLU A 408 3.39 14.71 -6.01
N ASN A 409 2.14 15.07 -5.66
CA ASN A 409 1.84 16.04 -4.60
C ASN A 409 1.97 15.39 -3.21
N THR A 410 3.14 14.84 -2.89
CA THR A 410 3.40 14.26 -1.56
C THR A 410 3.76 15.31 -0.52
N GLY A 411 3.72 16.60 -0.86
CA GLY A 411 4.20 17.68 0.03
C GLY A 411 5.70 17.57 0.37
N GLY A 412 6.46 16.73 -0.36
CA GLY A 412 7.88 16.47 -0.09
C GLY A 412 8.15 15.45 1.02
N PHE A 413 7.13 14.72 1.49
CA PHE A 413 7.29 13.67 2.51
C PHE A 413 7.83 12.38 1.92
N PRO A 414 8.63 11.59 2.67
CA PRO A 414 9.10 10.28 2.21
C PRO A 414 7.93 9.31 2.03
N VAL A 415 8.14 8.29 1.20
CA VAL A 415 7.17 7.22 0.95
C VAL A 415 7.74 5.90 1.47
N VAL A 416 7.03 5.22 2.35
CA VAL A 416 7.43 3.89 2.84
C VAL A 416 7.21 2.84 1.77
N GLU A 417 8.19 1.97 1.54
CA GLU A 417 8.19 0.99 0.43
C GLU A 417 7.35 -0.26 0.72
N PHE A 418 6.78 -0.38 1.92
CA PHE A 418 5.80 -1.42 2.24
C PHE A 418 4.39 -0.97 1.87
N GLU A 419 3.67 -1.81 1.14
CA GLU A 419 2.24 -1.63 0.91
C GLU A 419 1.46 -1.72 2.22
N MET A 420 0.23 -1.19 2.21
CA MET A 420 -0.66 -1.09 3.36
C MET A 420 -0.74 -2.37 4.21
N ASN A 421 -0.95 -3.53 3.58
CA ASN A 421 -1.10 -4.81 4.28
C ASN A 421 0.15 -5.23 5.06
N TRP A 422 1.34 -4.82 4.61
CA TRP A 422 2.61 -5.11 5.29
C TRP A 422 2.85 -4.16 6.45
N LEU A 423 2.48 -2.88 6.31
CA LEU A 423 2.58 -1.91 7.40
C LEU A 423 1.73 -2.31 8.61
N GLU A 424 0.51 -2.82 8.37
CA GLU A 424 -0.35 -3.36 9.43
C GLU A 424 0.30 -4.54 10.16
N ARG A 425 1.00 -5.42 9.43
CA ARG A 425 1.73 -6.56 10.02
C ARG A 425 2.93 -6.11 10.84
N VAL A 426 3.69 -5.14 10.34
CA VAL A 426 4.80 -4.51 11.08
C VAL A 426 4.27 -3.78 12.32
N GLY A 427 2.98 -3.49 12.38
CA GLY A 427 2.34 -2.88 13.55
C GLY A 427 2.43 -1.36 13.58
N LEU A 428 2.73 -0.74 12.43
CA LEU A 428 2.75 0.72 12.31
C LEU A 428 1.33 1.28 12.23
N LEU A 429 1.12 2.45 12.83
CA LEU A 429 -0.19 3.10 12.81
C LEU A 429 -0.45 3.70 11.42
N LYS A 430 -1.46 3.16 10.75
CA LYS A 430 -2.04 3.75 9.54
C LYS A 430 -3.08 4.80 9.92
N MET A 431 -3.04 5.94 9.23
CA MET A 431 -4.07 6.97 9.28
C MET A 431 -4.47 7.35 7.86
N ASP A 432 -5.75 7.18 7.54
CA ASP A 432 -6.33 7.59 6.26
C ASP A 432 -6.94 8.99 6.36
N TYR A 433 -6.45 9.89 5.51
CA TYR A 433 -6.94 11.26 5.33
C TYR A 433 -7.75 11.30 4.03
N LEU A 434 -8.95 10.72 4.05
CA LEU A 434 -9.79 10.64 2.86
C LEU A 434 -10.34 12.02 2.49
N GLY A 435 -10.23 12.40 1.23
CA GLY A 435 -10.86 13.62 0.71
C GLY A 435 -12.28 13.32 0.25
N LEU A 436 -13.27 13.96 0.85
CA LEU A 436 -14.67 13.84 0.45
C LEU A 436 -15.20 15.18 -0.08
N ALA A 437 -15.35 15.28 -1.41
CA ALA A 437 -15.87 16.46 -2.10
C ALA A 437 -17.23 16.93 -1.56
N SER A 438 -18.08 16.00 -1.09
CA SER A 438 -19.37 16.34 -0.48
C SER A 438 -19.22 17.25 0.75
N LEU A 439 -18.18 17.05 1.59
CA LEU A 439 -17.92 17.92 2.75
C LEU A 439 -17.54 19.34 2.31
N THR A 440 -16.74 19.44 1.25
CA THR A 440 -16.32 20.71 0.65
C THR A 440 -17.51 21.46 0.07
N ILE A 441 -18.36 20.77 -0.70
CA ILE A 441 -19.58 21.33 -1.29
C ILE A 441 -20.53 21.81 -0.19
N MET A 442 -20.79 20.99 0.84
CA MET A 442 -21.68 21.34 1.93
C MET A 442 -21.17 22.56 2.72
N ARG A 443 -19.86 22.63 3.00
CA ARG A 443 -19.25 23.78 3.67
C ARG A 443 -19.45 25.07 2.86
N ARG A 444 -19.10 25.05 1.58
CA ARG A 444 -19.23 26.20 0.68
C ARG A 444 -20.70 26.64 0.55
N ALA A 445 -21.63 25.69 0.48
CA ALA A 445 -23.06 26.00 0.49
C ALA A 445 -23.47 26.76 1.77
N CYS A 446 -23.01 26.31 2.94
CA CYS A 446 -23.30 26.99 4.21
C CYS A 446 -22.66 28.39 4.29
N GLU A 447 -21.45 28.58 3.74
CA GLU A 447 -20.82 29.91 3.65
C GLU A 447 -21.65 30.88 2.80
N LEU A 448 -22.11 30.42 1.63
CA LEU A 448 -22.93 31.22 0.74
C LEU A 448 -24.30 31.55 1.35
N ILE A 449 -24.91 30.59 2.06
CA ILE A 449 -26.16 30.81 2.80
C ILE A 449 -25.95 31.87 3.90
N LYS A 450 -24.86 31.79 4.67
CA LYS A 450 -24.53 32.79 5.69
C LYS A 450 -24.31 34.17 5.09
N GLN A 451 -23.57 34.27 3.98
CA GLN A 451 -23.31 35.53 3.29
C GLN A 451 -24.60 36.17 2.75
N ARG A 452 -25.51 35.37 2.20
CA ARG A 452 -26.73 35.87 1.55
C ARG A 452 -27.90 36.09 2.51
N HIS A 453 -28.05 35.22 3.50
CA HIS A 453 -29.24 35.14 4.35
C HIS A 453 -28.94 35.38 5.84
N GLY A 454 -27.66 35.50 6.24
CA GLY A 454 -27.27 35.67 7.65
C GLY A 454 -27.49 34.43 8.52
N VAL A 455 -27.86 33.29 7.93
CA VAL A 455 -28.12 32.03 8.65
C VAL A 455 -26.84 31.20 8.71
N ASP A 456 -26.42 30.81 9.90
CA ASP A 456 -25.16 30.08 10.12
C ASP A 456 -25.39 28.59 10.34
N PHE A 457 -25.12 27.80 9.30
CA PHE A 457 -25.19 26.34 9.35
C PHE A 457 -23.79 25.69 9.48
N ASN A 458 -23.73 24.62 10.25
CA ASN A 458 -22.56 23.77 10.48
C ASN A 458 -22.98 22.30 10.63
N LEU A 459 -22.00 21.39 10.68
CA LEU A 459 -22.25 19.95 10.79
C LEU A 459 -23.15 19.54 11.96
N SER A 460 -23.17 20.31 13.04
CA SER A 460 -23.91 19.98 14.25
C SER A 460 -25.32 20.57 14.31
N ASN A 461 -25.66 21.54 13.44
CA ASN A 461 -26.95 22.24 13.50
C ASN A 461 -27.78 22.16 12.20
N ILE A 462 -27.28 21.51 11.15
CA ILE A 462 -28.06 21.23 9.94
C ILE A 462 -29.24 20.31 10.33
N PRO A 463 -30.50 20.68 10.02
CA PRO A 463 -31.65 19.84 10.33
C PRO A 463 -31.59 18.49 9.59
N VAL A 464 -31.65 17.39 10.35
CA VAL A 464 -31.62 16.02 9.79
C VAL A 464 -33.01 15.43 9.56
N GLU A 465 -34.04 16.02 10.17
CA GLU A 465 -35.45 15.64 10.01
C GLU A 465 -36.28 16.77 9.39
N ASP A 466 -35.92 17.18 8.17
CA ASP A 466 -36.65 18.22 7.43
C ASP A 466 -37.62 17.60 6.39
N PRO A 467 -38.95 17.86 6.48
CA PRO A 467 -39.91 17.32 5.53
C PRO A 467 -39.65 17.69 4.06
N LYS A 468 -39.13 18.89 3.79
CA LYS A 468 -38.82 19.33 2.41
C LYS A 468 -37.62 18.59 1.85
N ALA A 469 -36.63 18.28 2.68
CA ALA A 469 -35.52 17.42 2.29
C ALA A 469 -36.02 16.02 1.90
N PHE A 470 -36.93 15.44 2.69
CA PHE A 470 -37.55 14.15 2.36
C PHE A 470 -38.44 14.19 1.11
N ASP A 471 -39.13 15.30 0.84
CA ASP A 471 -39.91 15.49 -0.38
C ASP A 471 -39.04 15.50 -1.65
N LEU A 472 -37.83 16.10 -1.58
CA LEU A 472 -36.85 16.06 -2.65
C LEU A 472 -36.43 14.62 -2.97
N LEU A 473 -36.11 13.82 -1.95
CA LEU A 473 -35.78 12.40 -2.10
C LEU A 473 -36.96 11.59 -2.68
N THR A 474 -38.17 11.86 -2.20
CA THR A 474 -39.42 11.19 -2.63
C THR A 474 -39.76 11.48 -4.10
N ARG A 475 -39.50 12.70 -4.58
CA ARG A 475 -39.65 13.03 -6.01
C ARG A 475 -38.53 12.45 -6.88
N GLY A 476 -37.45 11.99 -6.25
CA GLY A 476 -36.24 11.56 -6.93
C GLY A 476 -35.46 12.74 -7.51
N ASP A 477 -35.59 13.95 -6.98
CA ASP A 477 -34.85 15.13 -7.43
C ASP A 477 -33.43 15.15 -6.84
N VAL A 478 -32.71 14.03 -7.00
CA VAL A 478 -31.50 13.68 -6.24
C VAL A 478 -30.19 13.92 -6.99
N THR A 479 -30.22 14.68 -8.09
CA THR A 479 -28.99 15.09 -8.80
C THR A 479 -28.13 15.96 -7.88
N GLY A 480 -26.87 15.57 -7.67
CA GLY A 480 -25.98 16.23 -6.71
C GLY A 480 -26.23 15.88 -5.23
N VAL A 481 -27.05 14.87 -4.93
CA VAL A 481 -27.26 14.38 -3.55
C VAL A 481 -26.41 13.13 -3.34
N PHE A 482 -25.40 13.26 -2.47
CA PHE A 482 -24.41 12.23 -2.19
C PHE A 482 -25.03 10.84 -1.93
N GLN A 483 -24.39 9.80 -2.50
CA GLN A 483 -24.77 8.37 -2.46
C GLN A 483 -26.05 7.95 -3.20
N VAL A 484 -26.98 8.86 -3.51
CA VAL A 484 -28.31 8.49 -4.05
C VAL A 484 -28.57 8.93 -5.49
N GLU A 485 -27.55 9.44 -6.19
CA GLU A 485 -27.70 9.97 -7.56
C GLU A 485 -27.97 8.90 -8.63
N GLY A 486 -27.60 7.64 -8.35
CA GLY A 486 -27.70 6.53 -9.30
C GLY A 486 -29.15 6.26 -9.74
N ALA A 487 -29.35 6.03 -11.03
CA ALA A 487 -30.68 5.89 -11.64
C ALA A 487 -31.57 4.82 -10.97
N GLY A 488 -30.99 3.72 -10.50
CA GLY A 488 -31.75 2.68 -9.81
C GLY A 488 -32.09 3.04 -8.36
N LEU A 489 -31.14 3.59 -7.59
CA LEU A 489 -31.42 4.03 -6.21
C LEU A 489 -32.44 5.19 -6.19
N ARG A 490 -32.39 6.08 -7.19
CA ARG A 490 -33.42 7.11 -7.43
C ARG A 490 -34.83 6.51 -7.54
N LYS A 491 -35.00 5.41 -8.29
CA LYS A 491 -36.29 4.72 -8.41
C LYS A 491 -36.74 4.11 -7.08
N VAL A 492 -35.82 3.50 -6.35
CA VAL A 492 -36.09 2.94 -5.01
C VAL A 492 -36.60 4.03 -4.07
N LEU A 493 -35.96 5.20 -4.04
CA LEU A 493 -36.41 6.32 -3.21
C LEU A 493 -37.81 6.82 -3.59
N GLN A 494 -38.13 6.90 -4.89
CA GLN A 494 -39.45 7.31 -5.38
C GLN A 494 -40.57 6.33 -4.97
N GLN A 495 -40.26 5.03 -4.92
CA GLN A 495 -41.21 4.00 -4.49
C GLN A 495 -41.35 3.95 -2.97
N MET A 496 -40.22 3.98 -2.24
CA MET A 496 -40.17 3.90 -0.79
C MET A 496 -40.73 5.15 -0.10
N LYS A 497 -40.60 6.32 -0.73
CA LYS A 497 -41.04 7.64 -0.20
C LYS A 497 -40.50 7.90 1.22
N PRO A 498 -39.18 8.07 1.39
CA PRO A 498 -38.56 8.24 2.70
C PRO A 498 -39.19 9.40 3.48
N ARG A 499 -39.43 9.20 4.78
CA ARG A 499 -39.96 10.21 5.72
C ARG A 499 -39.15 10.34 7.00
N LYS A 500 -38.13 9.49 7.15
CA LYS A 500 -37.25 9.39 8.32
C LYS A 500 -35.84 9.09 7.86
N PHE A 501 -34.86 9.44 8.68
CA PHE A 501 -33.45 9.18 8.40
C PHE A 501 -33.18 7.68 8.19
N GLU A 502 -33.81 6.81 8.99
CA GLU A 502 -33.65 5.35 8.92
C GLU A 502 -34.05 4.77 7.56
N HIS A 503 -35.00 5.41 6.85
CA HIS A 503 -35.40 4.95 5.51
C HIS A 503 -34.25 5.14 4.51
N ILE A 504 -33.48 6.22 4.64
CA ILE A 504 -32.30 6.48 3.79
C ILE A 504 -31.21 5.44 4.08
N VAL A 505 -30.95 5.17 5.37
CA VAL A 505 -30.01 4.13 5.80
C VAL A 505 -30.39 2.77 5.23
N ALA A 506 -31.68 2.40 5.30
CA ALA A 506 -32.19 1.15 4.74
C ALA A 506 -32.04 1.08 3.21
N ALA A 507 -32.41 2.15 2.49
CA ALA A 507 -32.31 2.19 1.03
C ALA A 507 -30.87 1.97 0.53
N ILE A 508 -29.90 2.66 1.13
CA ILE A 508 -28.48 2.53 0.76
C ILE A 508 -27.92 1.15 1.13
N SER A 509 -28.40 0.58 2.24
CA SER A 509 -27.96 -0.75 2.70
C SER A 509 -28.49 -1.88 1.83
N LEU A 510 -29.76 -1.79 1.40
CA LEU A 510 -30.43 -2.81 0.59
C LEU A 510 -30.08 -2.71 -0.90
N TYR A 511 -29.73 -1.52 -1.41
CA TYR A 511 -29.42 -1.32 -2.82
C TYR A 511 -27.99 -1.78 -3.17
N ARG A 512 -27.75 -3.08 -3.00
CA ARG A 512 -26.50 -3.79 -3.31
C ARG A 512 -26.80 -5.12 -4.02
N PRO A 513 -25.87 -5.66 -4.84
CA PRO A 513 -26.03 -7.00 -5.43
C PRO A 513 -26.33 -8.05 -4.35
N GLY A 514 -27.40 -8.83 -4.53
CA GLY A 514 -27.95 -9.75 -3.52
C GLY A 514 -29.20 -9.16 -2.83
N PRO A 515 -29.07 -8.23 -1.87
CA PRO A 515 -30.22 -7.70 -1.13
C PRO A 515 -31.25 -6.92 -1.97
N MET A 516 -30.92 -6.52 -3.19
CA MET A 516 -31.85 -5.84 -4.11
C MET A 516 -33.15 -6.63 -4.35
N GLU A 517 -33.13 -7.96 -4.26
CA GLU A 517 -34.32 -8.81 -4.42
C GLU A 517 -35.37 -8.60 -3.30
N TYR A 518 -34.96 -8.05 -2.15
CA TYR A 518 -35.84 -7.72 -1.04
C TYR A 518 -36.38 -6.28 -1.08
N ILE A 519 -36.02 -5.51 -2.11
CA ILE A 519 -36.57 -4.17 -2.34
C ILE A 519 -37.84 -4.33 -3.18
N GLY A 520 -38.97 -4.59 -2.51
CA GLY A 520 -40.29 -4.77 -3.11
C GLY A 520 -41.40 -4.35 -2.17
#